data_AF-A0A2T2VYB2-F1
#
_entry.id   AF-A0A2T2VYB2-F1
#
_cell.length_a   1.000
_cell.length_b   1.000
_cell.length_c   1.000
_cell.angle_alpha   90.00
_cell.angle_beta   90.00
_cell.angle_gamma   90.00
#
_symmetry.space_group_name_H-M   'P 1'
#
loop_
_entity.id
_entity.type
_entity.pdbx_description
1 polymer ?
#
loop_
_entity_poly.entity_id
_entity_poly.type
_entity_poly.pdbx_seq_one_letter_code
_entity_poly.pdbx_strand_id
1 'polypeptide(L)'
;IGPVELSVPHPALSRILAISQPGQLWPPTRVGEWFVVVRLEKFLPARLDDATRQRLTDELFNTWLQEQVQTALQDNSHDNSLVEQE
;
A
#
# COMPACT_ATOMS: atom_id res chain seq x y z
N ILE A 1 7.81 0.82 -20.66
CA ILE A 1 7.29 0.98 -19.28
C ILE A 1 8.28 0.27 -18.37
N GLY A 2 8.79 0.91 -17.32
CA GLY A 2 9.75 0.30 -16.39
C GLY A 2 9.08 -0.70 -15.44
N PRO A 3 9.79 -1.24 -14.43
CA PRO A 3 9.16 -1.98 -13.35
C PRO A 3 8.20 -1.06 -12.60
N VAL A 4 6.92 -1.42 -12.58
CA VAL A 4 5.85 -0.68 -11.90
C VAL A 4 5.21 -1.59 -10.86
N GLU A 5 4.89 -1.04 -9.70
CA GLU A 5 4.18 -1.78 -8.66
C GLU A 5 2.80 -2.24 -9.16
N LEU A 6 2.41 -3.46 -8.80
CA LEU A 6 1.12 -4.05 -9.18
C LEU A 6 -0.09 -3.31 -8.61
N SER A 7 0.12 -2.41 -7.64
CA SER A 7 -0.91 -1.55 -7.02
C SER A 7 -1.28 -0.33 -7.88
N VAL A 8 -0.39 0.10 -8.78
CA VAL A 8 -0.55 1.33 -9.59
C VAL A 8 -1.51 1.15 -10.78
N PRO A 9 -1.52 0.04 -11.55
CA PRO A 9 -2.45 -0.12 -12.66
C PRO A 9 -3.88 -0.43 -12.21
N HIS A 10 -4.83 -0.35 -13.14
CA HIS A 10 -6.24 -0.68 -12.90
C HIS A 10 -6.37 -2.09 -12.26
N PRO A 11 -7.26 -2.30 -11.27
CA PRO A 11 -7.39 -3.58 -10.52
C PRO A 11 -7.64 -4.84 -11.36
N ALA A 12 -8.06 -4.66 -12.62
CA ALA A 12 -8.21 -5.75 -13.58
C ALA A 12 -6.85 -6.21 -14.13
N LEU A 13 -5.97 -5.25 -14.44
CA LEU A 13 -4.62 -5.50 -14.95
C LEU A 13 -3.73 -6.12 -13.87
N SER A 14 -3.81 -5.63 -12.63
CA SER A 14 -3.05 -6.18 -11.52
C SER A 14 -3.37 -7.65 -11.26
N ARG A 15 -4.65 -8.04 -11.32
CA ARG A 15 -5.08 -9.45 -11.22
C ARG A 15 -4.53 -10.32 -12.34
N ILE A 16 -4.61 -9.85 -13.59
CA ILE A 16 -4.09 -10.59 -14.74
C ILE A 16 -2.58 -10.78 -14.60
N LEU A 17 -1.83 -9.71 -14.30
CA LEU A 17 -0.38 -9.76 -14.13
C LEU A 17 0.05 -10.64 -12.95
N ALA A 18 -0.74 -10.70 -11.87
CA ALA A 18 -0.44 -11.53 -10.70
C ALA A 18 -0.50 -13.05 -10.98
N ILE A 19 -1.37 -13.49 -11.89
CA ILE A 19 -1.49 -14.92 -12.28
C ILE A 19 -0.70 -15.26 -13.55
N SER A 20 -0.09 -14.28 -14.19
CA SER A 20 0.64 -14.45 -15.44
C SER A 20 1.98 -15.11 -15.23
N GLN A 21 2.41 -15.92 -16.20
CA GLN A 21 3.80 -16.36 -16.28
C GLN A 21 4.64 -15.31 -17.04
N PRO A 22 5.93 -15.13 -16.69
CA PRO A 22 6.83 -14.29 -17.47
C PRO A 22 6.88 -14.74 -18.95
N GLY A 23 6.75 -13.78 -19.87
CA GLY A 23 6.65 -14.00 -21.31
C GLY A 23 5.23 -14.29 -21.83
N GLN A 24 4.26 -14.55 -20.96
CA GLN A 24 2.89 -14.84 -21.36
C GLN A 24 2.18 -13.60 -21.91
N LEU A 25 1.66 -13.72 -23.14
CA LEU A 25 0.84 -12.71 -23.80
C LEU A 25 -0.65 -13.00 -23.52
N TRP A 26 -1.37 -12.02 -23.01
CA TRP A 26 -2.80 -12.12 -22.79
C TRP A 26 -3.60 -11.56 -23.97
N PRO A 27 -4.77 -12.16 -24.27
CA PRO A 27 -5.67 -11.61 -25.27
C PRO A 27 -6.15 -10.21 -24.88
N PRO A 28 -6.63 -9.40 -25.85
CA PRO A 28 -7.15 -8.06 -25.59
C PRO A 28 -8.20 -8.08 -24.48
N THR A 29 -7.89 -7.47 -23.35
CA THR A 29 -8.77 -7.42 -22.20
C THR A 29 -9.33 -6.02 -22.04
N ARG A 30 -10.64 -5.92 -21.80
CA ARG A 30 -11.30 -4.64 -21.57
C ARG A 30 -11.01 -4.15 -20.14
N VAL A 31 -10.49 -2.95 -20.04
CA VAL A 31 -10.15 -2.28 -18.78
C VAL A 31 -10.82 -0.90 -18.82
N GLY A 32 -11.99 -0.78 -18.19
CA GLY A 32 -12.86 0.39 -18.35
C GLY A 32 -13.32 0.54 -19.81
N GLU A 33 -12.98 1.67 -20.43
CA GLU A 33 -13.34 2.00 -21.82
C GLU A 33 -12.28 1.59 -22.86
N TRP A 34 -11.16 0.99 -22.44
CA TRP A 34 -10.04 0.65 -23.33
C TRP A 34 -9.83 -0.86 -23.44
N PHE A 35 -9.33 -1.32 -24.59
CA PHE A 35 -8.80 -2.67 -24.77
C PHE A 35 -7.28 -2.65 -24.64
N VAL A 36 -6.75 -3.52 -23.79
CA VAL A 36 -5.31 -3.58 -23.52
C VAL A 36 -4.80 -4.98 -23.80
N VAL A 37 -3.68 -5.08 -24.51
CA VAL A 37 -2.91 -6.31 -24.69
C VAL A 37 -1.69 -6.21 -23.77
N VAL A 38 -1.49 -7.25 -22.95
CA VAL A 38 -0.48 -7.22 -21.88
C VAL A 38 0.40 -8.45 -21.97
N ARG A 39 1.70 -8.24 -21.79
CA ARG A 39 2.70 -9.30 -21.62
C ARG A 39 3.48 -9.03 -20.35
N LEU A 40 3.54 -10.01 -19.46
CA LEU A 40 4.38 -9.92 -18.27
C LEU A 40 5.84 -10.13 -18.68
N GLU A 41 6.72 -9.13 -18.50
CA GLU A 41 8.14 -9.30 -18.85
C GLU A 41 8.97 -9.90 -17.71
N LYS A 42 8.79 -9.40 -16.49
CA LYS A 42 9.49 -9.88 -15.30
C LYS A 42 8.61 -9.71 -14.07
N PHE A 43 8.57 -10.73 -13.22
CA PHE A 43 7.91 -10.66 -11.92
C PHE A 43 8.96 -10.48 -10.82
N LEU A 44 8.82 -9.42 -10.03
CA LEU A 44 9.68 -9.12 -8.88
C LEU A 44 8.84 -9.35 -7.61
N PRO A 45 9.00 -10.50 -6.93
CA PRO A 45 8.22 -10.77 -5.73
C PRO A 45 8.61 -9.79 -4.62
N ALA A 46 7.63 -9.33 -3.85
CA ALA A 46 7.91 -8.66 -2.58
C ALA A 46 8.67 -9.64 -1.67
N ARG A 47 9.78 -9.18 -1.10
CA ARG A 47 10.61 -9.97 -0.17
C ARG A 47 10.73 -9.22 1.14
N LEU A 48 10.54 -9.94 2.25
CA LEU A 48 10.83 -9.43 3.58
C LEU A 48 12.30 -9.70 3.91
N ASP A 49 13.19 -9.05 3.17
CA ASP A 49 14.62 -9.00 3.49
C ASP A 49 14.90 -8.03 4.64
N ASP A 50 16.13 -7.99 5.13
CA ASP A 50 16.49 -7.19 6.31
C ASP A 50 16.25 -5.70 6.11
N ALA A 51 16.53 -5.18 4.91
CA ALA A 51 16.25 -3.79 4.56
C ALA A 51 14.74 -3.49 4.56
N THR A 52 13.94 -4.35 3.93
CA THR A 52 12.47 -4.19 3.89
C THR A 52 11.87 -4.35 5.27
N ARG A 53 12.38 -5.28 6.08
CA ARG A 53 11.96 -5.49 7.47
C ARG A 53 12.20 -4.24 8.31
N GLN A 54 13.41 -3.68 8.27
CA GLN A 54 13.73 -2.48 9.03
C GLN A 54 12.80 -1.33 8.64
N ARG A 55 12.63 -1.09 7.34
CA ARG A 55 11.70 -0.06 6.83
C ARG A 55 10.29 -0.24 7.37
N LEU A 56 9.74 -1.47 7.29
CA LEU A 56 8.38 -1.75 7.79
C LEU A 56 8.28 -1.58 9.30
N THR A 57 9.32 -1.98 10.06
CA THR A 57 9.37 -1.75 11.50
C THR A 57 9.35 -0.27 11.83
N ASP A 58 10.13 0.54 11.12
CA ASP A 58 10.18 1.99 11.32
C ASP A 58 8.83 2.65 10.97
N GLU A 59 8.20 2.23 9.86
CA GLU A 59 6.87 2.72 9.45
C GLU A 59 5.78 2.39 10.47
N LEU A 60 5.73 1.14 10.93
CA LEU A 60 4.76 0.69 11.94
C LEU A 60 5.00 1.38 13.28
N PHE A 61 6.25 1.53 13.70
CA PHE A 61 6.61 2.22 14.93
C PHE A 61 6.19 3.70 14.89
N ASN A 62 6.49 4.39 13.79
CA ASN A 62 6.09 5.79 13.63
C ASN A 62 4.56 5.95 13.61
N THR A 63 3.85 5.06 12.93
CA THR A 63 2.38 5.06 12.91
C THR A 63 1.82 4.91 14.32
N TRP A 64 2.29 3.91 15.06
CA TRP A 64 1.89 3.69 16.44
C TRP A 64 2.22 4.89 17.34
N LEU A 65 3.42 5.47 17.20
CA LEU A 65 3.83 6.62 17.99
C LEU A 65 2.91 7.82 17.76
N GLN A 66 2.53 8.09 16.51
CA GLN A 66 1.59 9.17 16.18
C GLN A 66 0.22 8.92 16.81
N GLU A 67 -0.28 7.67 16.78
CA GLU A 67 -1.54 7.30 17.44
C GLU A 67 -1.46 7.55 18.96
N GLN A 68 -0.39 7.13 19.63
CA GLN A 68 -0.23 7.33 21.07
C GLN A 68 -0.15 8.81 21.45
N VAL A 69 0.60 9.61 20.69
CA VAL A 69 0.69 11.06 20.91
C VAL A 69 -0.69 11.69 20.72
N GLN A 70 -1.42 11.30 19.69
CA GLN A 70 -2.76 11.82 19.43
C GLN A 70 -3.75 11.47 20.56
N THR A 71 -3.70 10.23 21.09
CA THR A 71 -4.50 9.82 22.25
C THR A 71 -4.13 10.63 23.49
N ALA A 72 -2.84 10.76 23.80
CA ALA A 72 -2.39 11.52 24.97
C ALA A 72 -2.78 13.01 24.89
N LEU A 73 -2.77 13.61 23.70
CA LEU A 73 -3.25 14.99 23.51
C LEU A 73 -4.77 15.11 23.69
N GLN A 74 -5.55 14.11 23.26
CA GLN A 74 -7.00 14.08 23.46
C GLN A 74 -7.37 13.91 24.94
N ASP A 75 -6.66 13.06 25.67
CA ASP A 75 -6.87 12.84 27.09
C ASP A 75 -6.56 14.11 27.91
N ASN A 76 -5.46 14.80 27.61
CA ASN A 76 -5.13 16.08 28.26
C ASN A 76 -6.15 17.20 27.96
N SER A 77 -6.80 17.17 26.79
CA SER A 77 -7.86 18.14 26.46
C SER A 77 -9.19 17.88 27.19
N HIS A 78 -9.47 16.63 27.56
CA HIS A 78 -10.65 16.28 28.36
C HIS A 78 -10.51 16.75 29.82
N ASP A 79 -9.33 16.59 30.42
CA ASP A 79 -9.08 16.95 31.82
C ASP A 79 -9.17 18.46 32.07
N ASN A 80 -8.74 19.28 31.11
CA ASN A 80 -8.74 20.75 31.25
C ASN A 80 -10.13 21.41 31.14
N SER A 81 -11.18 20.65 30.79
CA SER A 81 -12.57 21.15 30.68
C SER A 81 -13.41 20.98 31.96
N LEU A 82 -12.89 20.25 32.95
CA LEU A 82 -13.55 20.04 34.25
C LEU A 82 -13.15 21.08 35.31
N VAL A 83 -12.08 21.84 35.06
CA VAL A 83 -11.54 22.82 36.02
C VAL A 83 -12.21 24.21 35.92
N GLU A 84 -12.98 24.49 34.85
CA GLU A 84 -13.65 25.79 34.66
C GLU A 84 -15.09 25.86 35.24
N GLN A 85 -15.51 24.87 36.04
CA GLN A 85 -16.82 24.87 36.71
C GLN A 85 -16.69 24.83 38.25
N GLU A 86 -16.01 25.80 38.85
CA GLU A 86 -16.14 26.16 40.27
C GLU A 86 -16.19 27.69 40.46
#